data_AF-A0A355U1W5-F1
#
_entry.id   AF-A0A355U1W5-F1
#
_cell.length_a   1.000
_cell.length_b   1.000
_cell.length_c   1.000
_cell.angle_alpha   90.00
_cell.angle_beta   90.00
_cell.angle_gamma   90.00
#
_symmetry.space_group_name_H-M   'P 1'
#
loop_
_entity.id
_entity.type
_entity.pdbx_description
1 polymer ?
#
loop_
_entity_poly.entity_id
_entity_poly.type
_entity_poly.pdbx_seq_one_letter_code
_entity_poly.pdbx_strand_id
1 'polypeptide(L)'
;VDFKNHINKDSDNPLIVKVRELNDLHHAKDAYLNIVVGNVYYTKFNKDASVYFKNNGIDSYNMSKLFDGNVKNAWMPSMKEKIVTVVNKNTCRVVRFTSEGKGELFNATIKSKGANGKLIPLKRNCPLENIAKYGGYDNATTAYFALVRSIDKKGKMQLSIEAIPIYVDMLGKENVFDYLKNCVSLTNPQILIDNIKINSLLKLNGAYVWLRGKTNNSLTICNANQLILDRETAIYSKRIVSYLEKRKKNKAIEIDERYDKIDRKGNQMLYNTLVEKLMSRPYANISTLRKQSDFLVEKRDTFESLTLEEQCIVLNEILHLMQCNSALSNFELLKGVSKAGSLTCNKKLSANDECLLITQSPTGYYKDVKNLTSFYKQ
;
A
#
# COMPACT_ATOMS: atom_id res chain seq x y z
N VAL A 1 34.52 0.15 17.17
CA VAL A 1 34.49 1.62 17.05
C VAL A 1 33.13 2.09 17.50
N ASP A 2 33.05 2.69 18.68
CA ASP A 2 31.79 3.18 19.24
C ASP A 2 31.56 4.62 18.77
N PHE A 3 30.58 4.80 17.88
CA PHE A 3 30.16 6.11 17.40
C PHE A 3 29.15 6.67 18.40
N LYS A 4 29.63 7.40 19.42
CA LYS A 4 28.77 7.91 20.50
C LYS A 4 27.60 8.76 19.96
N ASN A 5 26.43 8.45 20.49
CA ASN A 5 25.11 8.99 20.16
C ASN A 5 24.93 10.45 20.59
N HIS A 6 25.03 11.37 19.64
CA HIS A 6 24.27 12.61 19.68
C HIS A 6 23.44 12.72 18.40
N ILE A 7 22.31 12.01 18.37
CA ILE A 7 21.26 12.27 17.39
C ILE A 7 20.65 13.61 17.79
N ASN A 8 20.74 14.59 16.89
CA ASN A 8 20.18 15.93 17.07
C ASN A 8 18.74 15.84 17.61
N LYS A 9 18.46 16.64 18.65
CA LYS A 9 17.10 17.01 19.03
C LYS A 9 16.35 17.44 17.77
N ASP A 10 15.11 16.97 17.61
CA ASP A 10 14.26 17.33 16.48
C ASP A 10 14.31 18.84 16.25
N SER A 11 14.95 19.26 15.17
CA SER A 11 14.96 20.68 14.79
C SER A 11 13.54 21.07 14.44
N ASP A 12 13.08 22.22 14.93
CA ASP A 12 11.73 22.73 14.69
C ASP A 12 11.29 22.78 13.22
N ASN A 13 12.28 22.88 12.32
CA ASN A 13 12.09 22.87 10.87
C ASN A 13 13.12 21.94 10.20
N PRO A 14 12.89 20.62 10.16
CA PRO A 14 13.87 19.67 9.64
C PRO A 14 13.97 19.79 8.12
N LEU A 15 15.18 19.96 7.59
CA LEU A 15 15.43 20.11 6.13
C LEU A 15 14.82 18.96 5.31
N ILE A 16 14.84 17.75 5.87
CA ILE A 16 14.29 16.52 5.30
C ILE A 16 13.21 16.00 6.24
N VAL A 17 12.00 15.82 5.71
CA VAL A 17 10.84 15.33 6.47
C VAL A 17 10.56 13.89 6.07
N LYS A 18 10.58 12.98 7.05
CA LYS A 18 10.30 11.55 6.85
C LYS A 18 9.13 11.08 7.72
N VAL A 19 8.01 10.81 7.07
CA VAL A 19 6.81 10.21 7.65
C VAL A 19 6.48 8.96 6.83
N ARG A 20 6.61 7.77 7.45
CA ARG A 20 6.42 6.50 6.74
C ARG A 20 4.95 6.28 6.37
N GLU A 21 4.08 6.90 7.15
CA GLU A 21 2.64 6.79 7.08
C GLU A 21 2.05 7.56 5.90
N LEU A 22 2.80 8.51 5.33
CA LEU A 22 2.36 9.27 4.15
C LEU A 22 2.52 8.47 2.86
N ASN A 23 3.70 7.90 2.63
CA ASN A 23 4.01 7.27 1.35
C ASN A 23 5.25 6.38 1.43
N ASP A 24 5.38 5.48 0.46
CA ASP A 24 6.51 4.57 0.30
C ASP A 24 7.73 5.25 -0.36
N LEU A 25 7.62 6.53 -0.75
CA LEU A 25 8.71 7.28 -1.41
C LEU A 25 9.93 7.43 -0.48
N HIS A 26 9.72 7.33 0.84
CA HIS A 26 10.80 7.40 1.82
C HIS A 26 11.87 6.32 1.60
N HIS A 27 11.53 5.14 1.06
CA HIS A 27 12.51 4.10 0.76
C HIS A 27 13.51 4.54 -0.31
N ALA A 28 13.05 5.21 -1.37
CA ALA A 28 13.92 5.72 -2.42
C ALA A 28 14.79 6.88 -1.92
N LYS A 29 14.22 7.75 -1.05
CA LYS A 29 14.94 8.85 -0.40
C LYS A 29 16.05 8.34 0.52
N ASP A 30 15.74 7.31 1.33
CA ASP A 30 16.72 6.63 2.18
C ASP A 30 17.84 6.01 1.34
N ALA A 31 17.50 5.31 0.25
CA ALA A 31 18.50 4.69 -0.64
C ALA A 31 19.44 5.73 -1.27
N TYR A 32 18.91 6.86 -1.72
CA TYR A 32 19.72 7.96 -2.24
C TYR A 32 20.67 8.53 -1.17
N LEU A 33 20.16 8.77 0.04
CA LEU A 33 20.96 9.25 1.16
C LEU A 33 22.03 8.24 1.57
N ASN A 34 21.73 6.93 1.54
CA ASN A 34 22.70 5.88 1.84
C ASN A 34 23.90 5.91 0.87
N ILE A 35 23.67 6.15 -0.42
CA ILE A 35 24.76 6.29 -1.40
C ILE A 35 25.57 7.57 -1.12
N VAL A 36 24.91 8.70 -0.88
CA VAL A 36 25.59 9.96 -0.56
C VAL A 36 26.45 9.81 0.70
N VAL A 37 25.85 9.42 1.82
CA VAL A 37 26.55 9.28 3.11
C VAL A 37 27.60 8.17 3.04
N GLY A 38 27.28 7.05 2.42
CA GLY A 38 28.19 5.91 2.25
C GLY A 38 29.44 6.25 1.45
N ASN A 39 29.30 6.99 0.34
CA ASN A 39 30.45 7.43 -0.46
C ASN A 39 31.37 8.38 0.33
N VAL A 40 30.80 9.30 1.11
CA VAL A 40 31.57 10.22 1.96
C VAL A 40 32.29 9.47 3.06
N TYR A 41 31.58 8.56 3.74
CA TYR A 41 32.16 7.70 4.77
C TYR A 41 33.31 6.87 4.22
N TYR A 42 33.07 6.14 3.11
CA TYR A 42 34.07 5.28 2.48
C TYR A 42 35.29 6.07 2.01
N THR A 43 35.10 7.26 1.43
CA THR A 43 36.21 8.08 0.95
C THR A 43 37.06 8.62 2.10
N LYS A 44 36.44 8.94 3.24
CA LYS A 44 37.15 9.45 4.42
C LYS A 44 37.86 8.36 5.21
N PHE A 45 37.17 7.25 5.48
CA PHE A 45 37.62 6.23 6.42
C PHE A 45 38.07 4.92 5.74
N ASN A 46 37.86 4.77 4.43
CA ASN A 46 38.06 3.52 3.70
C ASN A 46 37.16 2.38 4.25
N LYS A 47 37.43 1.13 3.87
CA LYS A 47 36.72 -0.07 4.37
C LYS A 47 36.86 -0.27 5.87
N ASP A 48 37.96 0.20 6.45
CA ASP A 48 38.27 0.05 7.88
C ASP A 48 38.71 1.39 8.48
N ALA A 49 37.80 1.97 9.28
CA ALA A 49 38.03 3.22 9.98
C ALA A 49 39.19 3.16 10.99
N SER A 50 39.56 1.96 11.48
CA SER A 50 40.69 1.80 12.41
C SER A 50 42.02 2.23 11.80
N VAL A 51 42.20 2.03 10.49
CA VAL A 51 43.38 2.47 9.75
C VAL A 51 43.46 3.99 9.72
N TYR A 52 42.33 4.66 9.47
CA TYR A 52 42.25 6.12 9.50
C TYR A 52 42.61 6.65 10.90
N PHE A 53 42.08 6.04 11.96
CA PHE A 53 42.37 6.40 13.35
C PHE A 53 43.85 6.26 13.68
N LYS A 54 44.45 5.11 13.36
CA LYS A 54 45.89 4.85 13.57
C LYS A 54 46.76 5.87 12.83
N ASN A 55 46.46 6.15 11.55
CA ASN A 55 47.26 7.07 10.73
C ASN A 55 47.15 8.53 11.18
N ASN A 56 46.08 8.89 11.89
CA ASN A 56 45.86 10.26 12.38
C ASN A 56 46.08 10.40 13.90
N GLY A 57 46.49 9.33 14.60
CA GLY A 57 46.73 9.36 16.04
C GLY A 57 45.50 9.73 16.87
N ILE A 58 44.30 9.30 16.45
CA ILE A 58 43.03 9.56 17.15
C ILE A 58 42.31 8.26 17.45
N ASP A 59 41.52 8.22 18.53
CA ASP A 59 40.78 7.02 18.94
C ASP A 59 39.30 7.04 18.54
N SER A 60 38.78 8.21 18.14
CA SER A 60 37.38 8.39 17.77
C SER A 60 37.18 9.55 16.80
N TYR A 61 36.02 9.57 16.14
CA TYR A 61 35.61 10.66 15.27
C TYR A 61 34.16 11.05 15.53
N ASN A 62 33.90 12.36 15.63
CA ASN A 62 32.54 12.86 15.76
C ASN A 62 31.84 12.87 14.41
N MET A 63 30.91 11.93 14.19
CA MET A 63 30.17 11.78 12.94
C MET A 63 29.31 12.99 12.58
N SER A 64 28.92 13.83 13.54
CA SER A 64 28.19 15.06 13.23
C SER A 64 29.03 16.04 12.41
N LYS A 65 30.37 15.95 12.51
CA LYS A 65 31.32 16.79 11.77
C LYS A 65 31.75 16.22 10.43
N LEU A 66 31.23 15.04 10.04
CA LEU A 66 31.64 14.36 8.80
C LEU A 66 31.44 15.27 7.57
N PHE A 67 30.40 16.09 7.58
CA PHE A 67 29.97 16.92 6.46
C PHE A 67 30.38 18.40 6.59
N ASP A 68 31.12 18.78 7.64
CA ASP A 68 31.52 20.18 7.88
C ASP A 68 32.58 20.65 6.87
N GLY A 69 33.50 19.75 6.50
CA GLY A 69 34.61 20.02 5.59
C GLY A 69 34.49 19.29 4.26
N ASN A 70 35.32 19.69 3.29
CA ASN A 70 35.44 19.01 2.00
C ASN A 70 35.99 17.58 2.19
N VAL A 71 35.39 16.60 1.52
CA VAL A 71 35.94 15.25 1.34
C VAL A 71 36.21 15.08 -0.15
N LYS A 72 37.50 15.11 -0.52
CA LYS A 72 37.95 15.09 -1.92
C LYS A 72 37.24 13.99 -2.71
N ASN A 73 36.67 14.36 -3.86
CA ASN A 73 35.91 13.49 -4.78
C ASN A 73 34.58 12.91 -4.22
N ALA A 74 34.13 13.29 -3.02
CA ALA A 74 32.91 12.73 -2.42
C ALA A 74 31.94 13.77 -1.84
N TRP A 75 32.43 14.89 -1.28
CA TRP A 75 31.57 15.89 -0.63
C TRP A 75 32.15 17.29 -0.61
N MET A 76 31.34 18.28 -0.95
CA MET A 76 31.58 19.68 -0.62
C MET A 76 30.37 20.22 0.16
N PRO A 77 30.56 21.05 1.20
CA PRO A 77 29.45 21.61 1.98
C PRO A 77 28.37 22.32 1.13
N SER A 78 28.76 22.95 0.02
CA SER A 78 27.84 23.58 -0.95
C SER A 78 26.89 22.60 -1.64
N MET A 79 27.18 21.29 -1.65
CA MET A 79 26.29 20.27 -2.24
C MET A 79 25.06 19.98 -1.38
N LYS A 80 25.06 20.42 -0.10
CA LYS A 80 23.98 20.15 0.86
C LYS A 80 22.61 20.56 0.33
N GLU A 81 22.50 21.77 -0.21
CA GLU A 81 21.23 22.28 -0.74
C GLU A 81 20.71 21.43 -1.89
N LYS A 82 21.58 21.12 -2.87
CA LYS A 82 21.24 20.25 -4.00
C LYS A 82 20.72 18.88 -3.54
N ILE A 83 21.36 18.28 -2.54
CA ILE A 83 20.97 16.98 -1.97
C ILE A 83 19.61 17.07 -1.28
N VAL A 84 19.40 18.11 -0.46
CA VAL A 84 18.11 18.37 0.19
C VAL A 84 17.00 18.57 -0.86
N THR A 85 17.27 19.33 -1.93
CA THR A 85 16.33 19.52 -3.04
C THR A 85 15.99 18.19 -3.71
N VAL A 86 16.97 17.33 -3.98
CA VAL A 86 16.74 16.01 -4.60
C VAL A 86 15.91 15.11 -3.68
N VAL A 87 16.27 15.00 -2.40
CA VAL A 87 15.57 14.18 -1.41
C VAL A 87 14.11 14.62 -1.23
N ASN A 88 13.85 15.93 -1.30
CA ASN A 88 12.50 16.45 -1.15
C ASN A 88 11.62 16.28 -2.40
N LYS A 89 12.16 15.81 -3.54
CA LYS A 89 11.35 15.49 -4.72
C LYS A 89 10.46 14.27 -4.47
N ASN A 90 9.18 14.40 -4.79
CA ASN A 90 8.19 13.31 -4.72
C ASN A 90 7.96 12.68 -6.11
N THR A 91 9.05 12.45 -6.85
CA THR A 91 9.03 11.91 -8.23
C THR A 91 9.52 10.47 -8.32
N CYS A 92 9.77 9.83 -7.18
CA CYS A 92 10.22 8.45 -7.12
C CYS A 92 9.13 7.50 -7.63
N ARG A 93 9.54 6.41 -8.30
CA ARG A 93 8.63 5.36 -8.74
C ARG A 93 8.53 4.30 -7.66
N VAL A 94 7.31 3.92 -7.32
CA VAL A 94 7.04 2.79 -6.43
C VAL A 94 6.50 1.66 -7.29
N VAL A 95 7.20 0.54 -7.28
CA VAL A 95 6.81 -0.68 -7.99
C VAL A 95 6.62 -1.78 -6.95
N ARG A 96 5.54 -2.55 -7.09
CA ARG A 96 5.31 -3.72 -6.26
C ARG A 96 5.64 -4.97 -7.07
N PHE A 97 6.39 -5.88 -6.46
CA PHE A 97 6.71 -7.17 -7.07
C PHE A 97 5.41 -7.95 -7.36
N THR A 98 5.26 -8.39 -8.60
CA THR A 98 4.13 -9.19 -9.04
C THR A 98 4.52 -10.66 -9.09
N SER A 99 3.61 -11.52 -8.63
CA SER A 99 3.87 -12.95 -8.57
C SER A 99 2.58 -13.75 -8.75
N GLU A 100 2.74 -14.99 -9.17
CA GLU A 100 1.68 -15.98 -9.01
C GLU A 100 1.61 -16.41 -7.53
N GLY A 101 0.41 -16.75 -7.07
CA GLY A 101 0.19 -17.39 -5.80
C GLY A 101 0.77 -18.81 -5.83
N LYS A 102 1.39 -19.19 -4.72
CA LYS A 102 2.03 -20.50 -4.52
C LYS A 102 1.70 -20.98 -3.11
N GLY A 103 1.97 -22.26 -2.84
CA GLY A 103 1.82 -22.85 -1.51
C GLY A 103 0.48 -23.56 -1.34
N GLU A 104 -0.21 -23.29 -0.23
CA GLU A 104 -1.46 -23.96 0.15
C GLU A 104 -2.53 -23.82 -0.96
N LEU A 105 -3.21 -24.92 -1.30
CA LEU A 105 -4.22 -24.94 -2.36
C LEU A 105 -5.54 -24.29 -1.94
N PHE A 106 -5.91 -24.47 -0.67
CA PHE A 106 -7.15 -24.06 -0.01
C PHE A 106 -6.97 -24.28 1.49
N ASN A 107 -7.80 -23.67 2.33
CA ASN A 107 -7.72 -23.84 3.78
C ASN A 107 -7.86 -25.32 4.15
N ALA A 108 -6.86 -25.86 4.84
CA ALA A 108 -6.81 -27.26 5.26
C ALA A 108 -7.97 -27.71 6.18
N THR A 109 -8.68 -26.75 6.81
CA THR A 109 -9.83 -27.06 7.67
C THR A 109 -11.00 -27.56 6.84
N ILE A 110 -11.40 -28.81 7.06
CA ILE A 110 -12.59 -29.38 6.42
C ILE A 110 -13.84 -28.67 6.96
N LYS A 111 -14.64 -28.13 6.04
CA LYS A 111 -15.96 -27.57 6.35
C LYS A 111 -17.02 -28.64 6.19
N SER A 112 -18.00 -28.61 7.09
CA SER A 112 -19.19 -29.45 7.00
C SER A 112 -20.00 -29.14 5.74
N LYS A 113 -20.84 -30.09 5.33
CA LYS A 113 -21.81 -29.91 4.24
C LYS A 113 -22.64 -28.64 4.45
N GLY A 114 -22.86 -27.88 3.37
CA GLY A 114 -23.68 -26.66 3.40
C GLY A 114 -23.03 -25.45 4.07
N ALA A 115 -21.77 -25.54 4.54
CA ALA A 115 -21.06 -24.40 5.14
C ALA A 115 -20.93 -23.22 4.17
N ASN A 116 -20.74 -23.49 2.87
CA ASN A 116 -20.92 -22.52 1.80
C ASN A 116 -21.19 -23.24 0.46
N GLY A 117 -21.70 -22.52 -0.54
CA GLY A 117 -22.06 -23.07 -1.85
C GLY A 117 -20.89 -23.29 -2.83
N LYS A 118 -19.63 -23.18 -2.38
CA LYS A 118 -18.42 -23.24 -3.22
C LYS A 118 -17.32 -24.11 -2.61
N LEU A 119 -17.71 -25.16 -1.89
CA LEU A 119 -16.76 -26.11 -1.31
C LEU A 119 -16.05 -26.90 -2.41
N ILE A 120 -14.78 -27.18 -2.17
CA ILE A 120 -13.94 -28.05 -2.99
C ILE A 120 -14.04 -29.47 -2.39
N PRO A 121 -14.35 -30.51 -3.19
CA PRO A 121 -14.49 -31.87 -2.68
C PRO A 121 -13.21 -32.38 -2.00
N LEU A 122 -13.36 -33.28 -1.03
CA LEU A 122 -12.23 -33.86 -0.29
C LEU A 122 -11.35 -34.73 -1.19
N LYS A 123 -11.98 -35.47 -2.12
CA LYS A 123 -11.33 -36.25 -3.17
C LYS A 123 -12.25 -36.32 -4.39
N ARG A 124 -11.67 -36.39 -5.59
CA ARG A 124 -12.42 -36.65 -6.84
C ARG A 124 -12.52 -38.15 -7.11
N ASN A 125 -13.47 -38.53 -7.97
CA ASN A 125 -13.68 -39.89 -8.48
C ASN A 125 -13.96 -40.92 -7.38
N CYS A 126 -14.58 -40.51 -6.28
CA CYS A 126 -14.99 -41.39 -5.19
C CYS A 126 -16.16 -40.78 -4.41
N PRO A 127 -16.77 -41.50 -3.44
CA PRO A 127 -17.90 -40.98 -2.67
C PRO A 127 -17.63 -39.63 -1.99
N LEU A 128 -16.38 -39.35 -1.61
CA LEU A 128 -15.96 -38.10 -0.96
C LEU A 128 -16.01 -36.87 -1.88
N GLU A 129 -16.34 -37.06 -3.15
CA GLU A 129 -16.61 -35.95 -4.09
C GLU A 129 -17.96 -35.28 -3.80
N ASN A 130 -18.90 -36.01 -3.19
CA ASN A 130 -20.20 -35.47 -2.87
C ASN A 130 -20.12 -34.49 -1.68
N ILE A 131 -19.95 -33.20 -1.99
CA ILE A 131 -19.88 -32.11 -1.00
C ILE A 131 -21.16 -31.97 -0.16
N ALA A 132 -22.31 -32.39 -0.69
CA ALA A 132 -23.58 -32.35 0.04
C ALA A 132 -23.64 -33.44 1.14
N LYS A 133 -22.83 -34.50 1.04
CA LYS A 133 -22.72 -35.56 2.04
C LYS A 133 -21.52 -35.36 2.97
N TYR A 134 -20.36 -35.04 2.40
CA TYR A 134 -19.07 -35.05 3.12
C TYR A 134 -18.48 -33.67 3.39
N GLY A 135 -19.10 -32.59 2.91
CA GLY A 135 -18.49 -31.27 2.98
C GLY A 135 -17.26 -31.16 2.09
N GLY A 136 -16.32 -30.29 2.46
CA GLY A 136 -15.14 -30.04 1.63
C GLY A 136 -14.26 -28.93 2.15
N TYR A 137 -13.25 -28.57 1.36
CA TYR A 137 -12.35 -27.45 1.63
C TYR A 137 -12.94 -26.13 1.15
N ASP A 138 -12.53 -25.02 1.75
CA ASP A 138 -12.92 -23.67 1.33
C ASP A 138 -11.71 -22.76 1.08
N ASN A 139 -11.96 -21.53 0.67
CA ASN A 139 -10.92 -20.50 0.48
C ASN A 139 -9.77 -20.92 -0.46
N ALA A 140 -10.13 -21.36 -1.67
CA ALA A 140 -9.17 -21.68 -2.71
C ALA A 140 -8.16 -20.54 -2.93
N THR A 141 -6.87 -20.85 -2.78
CA THR A 141 -5.78 -19.89 -2.98
C THR A 141 -5.70 -19.54 -4.46
N THR A 142 -5.61 -18.25 -4.75
CA THR A 142 -5.52 -17.73 -6.12
C THR A 142 -4.09 -17.86 -6.62
N ALA A 143 -3.89 -18.49 -7.79
CA ALA A 143 -2.62 -18.48 -8.52
C ALA A 143 -2.44 -17.15 -9.25
N TYR A 144 -3.42 -16.76 -10.06
CA TYR A 144 -3.39 -15.53 -10.85
C TYR A 144 -4.82 -15.11 -11.22
N PHE A 145 -4.96 -14.05 -11.99
CA PHE A 145 -6.24 -13.60 -12.54
C PHE A 145 -6.23 -13.64 -14.07
N ALA A 146 -7.40 -13.83 -14.67
CA ALA A 146 -7.57 -13.78 -16.12
C ALA A 146 -8.65 -12.76 -16.49
N LEU A 147 -8.45 -12.02 -17.57
CA LEU A 147 -9.54 -11.26 -18.20
C LEU A 147 -10.35 -12.23 -19.06
N VAL A 148 -11.63 -12.39 -18.73
CA VAL A 148 -12.54 -13.33 -19.37
C VAL A 148 -13.69 -12.57 -20.01
N ARG A 149 -13.93 -12.86 -21.28
CA ARG A 149 -15.17 -12.52 -21.99
C ARG A 149 -16.18 -13.62 -21.77
N SER A 150 -17.43 -13.26 -21.52
CA SER A 150 -18.54 -14.22 -21.41
C SER A 150 -19.87 -13.57 -21.79
N ILE A 151 -20.96 -14.34 -21.76
CA ILE A 151 -22.32 -13.88 -22.00
C ILE A 151 -23.03 -13.72 -20.65
N ASP A 152 -23.72 -12.59 -20.45
CA ASP A 152 -24.54 -12.34 -19.27
C ASP A 152 -25.91 -13.01 -19.35
N LYS A 153 -26.72 -12.89 -18.29
CA LYS A 153 -28.06 -13.49 -18.23
C LYS A 153 -29.04 -12.93 -19.29
N LYS A 154 -28.73 -11.78 -19.88
CA LYS A 154 -29.54 -11.10 -20.91
C LYS A 154 -29.01 -11.36 -22.33
N GLY A 155 -28.07 -12.29 -22.50
CA GLY A 155 -27.46 -12.59 -23.79
C GLY A 155 -26.45 -11.55 -24.28
N LYS A 156 -26.05 -10.59 -23.43
CA LYS A 156 -25.08 -9.55 -23.79
C LYS A 156 -23.67 -9.94 -23.38
N MET A 157 -22.69 -9.49 -24.15
CA MET A 157 -21.29 -9.70 -23.81
C MET A 157 -20.91 -8.94 -22.53
N GLN A 158 -20.12 -9.58 -21.66
CA GLN A 158 -19.54 -8.99 -20.46
C GLN A 158 -18.05 -9.36 -20.35
N LEU A 159 -17.27 -8.48 -19.74
CA LEU A 159 -15.88 -8.72 -19.35
C LEU A 159 -15.78 -8.83 -17.83
N SER A 160 -15.02 -9.81 -17.34
CA SER A 160 -14.68 -9.91 -15.93
C SER A 160 -13.24 -10.35 -15.71
N ILE A 161 -12.64 -9.89 -14.62
CA ILE A 161 -11.35 -10.37 -14.12
C ILE A 161 -11.64 -11.51 -13.15
N GLU A 162 -11.30 -12.74 -13.52
CA GLU A 162 -11.59 -13.93 -12.73
C GLU A 162 -10.32 -14.48 -12.08
N ALA A 163 -10.40 -14.84 -10.81
CA ALA A 163 -9.30 -15.47 -10.08
C ALA A 163 -9.22 -16.96 -10.43
N ILE A 164 -8.06 -17.42 -10.87
CA ILE A 164 -7.78 -18.82 -11.17
C ILE A 164 -7.10 -19.46 -9.94
N PRO A 165 -7.70 -20.48 -9.31
CA PRO A 165 -7.11 -21.14 -8.16
C PRO A 165 -5.87 -21.98 -8.52
N ILE A 166 -4.93 -22.11 -7.57
CA ILE A 166 -3.70 -22.92 -7.75
C ILE A 166 -4.04 -24.36 -8.16
N TYR A 167 -4.98 -25.00 -7.46
CA TYR A 167 -5.33 -26.40 -7.77
C TYR A 167 -5.95 -26.56 -9.17
N VAL A 168 -6.56 -25.51 -9.73
CA VAL A 168 -7.15 -25.54 -11.08
C VAL A 168 -6.04 -25.38 -12.12
N ASP A 169 -5.15 -24.42 -11.90
CA ASP A 169 -3.99 -24.17 -12.77
C ASP A 169 -3.10 -25.41 -12.90
N MET A 170 -2.85 -26.11 -11.78
CA MET A 170 -2.09 -27.37 -11.76
C MET A 170 -2.71 -28.50 -12.60
N LEU A 171 -4.02 -28.47 -12.87
CA LEU A 171 -4.71 -29.47 -13.68
C LEU A 171 -4.66 -29.15 -15.19
N GLY A 172 -4.09 -28.01 -15.58
CA GLY A 172 -3.91 -27.61 -16.97
C GLY A 172 -5.07 -26.79 -17.57
N LYS A 173 -4.86 -26.30 -18.79
CA LYS A 173 -5.71 -25.28 -19.43
C LYS A 173 -7.18 -25.71 -19.62
N GLU A 174 -7.44 -26.96 -19.98
CA GLU A 174 -8.82 -27.46 -20.15
C GLU A 174 -9.62 -27.34 -18.85
N ASN A 175 -8.99 -27.67 -17.71
CA ASN A 175 -9.60 -27.56 -16.40
C ASN A 175 -9.86 -26.09 -15.98
N VAL A 176 -9.08 -25.13 -16.48
CA VAL A 176 -9.36 -23.70 -16.28
C VAL A 176 -10.65 -23.30 -16.98
N PHE A 177 -10.88 -23.76 -18.22
CA PHE A 177 -12.14 -23.49 -18.93
C PHE A 177 -13.33 -24.13 -18.23
N ASP A 178 -13.20 -25.39 -17.80
CA ASP A 178 -14.24 -26.08 -17.04
C ASP A 178 -14.53 -25.40 -15.71
N TYR A 179 -13.51 -24.91 -15.02
CA TYR A 179 -13.68 -24.11 -13.80
C TYR A 179 -14.45 -22.83 -14.07
N LEU A 180 -14.09 -22.07 -15.11
CA LEU A 180 -14.79 -20.84 -15.49
C LEU A 180 -16.26 -21.11 -15.86
N LYS A 181 -16.53 -22.19 -16.59
CA LYS A 181 -17.87 -22.56 -17.03
C LYS A 181 -18.73 -23.11 -15.89
N ASN A 182 -18.21 -24.09 -15.14
CA ASN A 182 -19.00 -24.89 -14.21
C ASN A 182 -18.95 -24.35 -12.78
N CYS A 183 -17.79 -23.87 -12.32
CA CYS A 183 -17.61 -23.39 -10.94
C CYS A 183 -17.83 -21.88 -10.79
N VAL A 184 -17.37 -21.07 -11.77
CA VAL A 184 -17.63 -19.62 -11.81
C VAL A 184 -18.98 -19.32 -12.47
N SER A 185 -19.55 -20.30 -13.20
CA SER A 185 -20.86 -20.22 -13.86
C SER A 185 -20.92 -19.16 -14.96
N LEU A 186 -19.85 -19.05 -15.76
CA LEU A 186 -19.83 -18.18 -16.94
C LEU A 186 -20.38 -18.90 -18.17
N THR A 187 -21.22 -18.20 -18.94
CA THR A 187 -21.72 -18.68 -20.22
C THR A 187 -20.72 -18.36 -21.33
N ASN A 188 -20.29 -19.37 -22.10
CA ASN A 188 -19.32 -19.26 -23.19
C ASN A 188 -18.06 -18.44 -22.83
N PRO A 189 -17.30 -18.83 -21.79
CA PRO A 189 -16.12 -18.09 -21.37
C PRO A 189 -14.99 -18.16 -22.41
N GLN A 190 -14.37 -17.02 -22.70
CA GLN A 190 -13.18 -16.89 -23.51
C GLN A 190 -12.12 -16.08 -22.74
N ILE A 191 -10.94 -16.66 -22.54
CA ILE A 191 -9.82 -15.96 -21.90
C ILE A 191 -9.18 -15.01 -22.91
N LEU A 192 -9.20 -13.71 -22.62
CA LEU A 192 -8.62 -12.66 -23.46
C LEU A 192 -7.20 -12.27 -23.03
N ILE A 193 -6.96 -12.29 -21.72
CA ILE A 193 -5.65 -12.08 -21.11
C ILE A 193 -5.51 -13.10 -20.02
N ASP A 194 -4.49 -13.93 -20.13
CA ASP A 194 -4.13 -14.92 -19.12
C ASP A 194 -3.05 -14.37 -18.19
N ASN A 195 -2.88 -15.01 -17.03
CA ASN A 195 -1.79 -14.77 -16.07
C ASN A 195 -1.58 -13.29 -15.66
N ILE A 196 -2.67 -12.59 -15.30
CA ILE A 196 -2.61 -11.31 -14.59
C ILE A 196 -2.21 -11.61 -13.14
N LYS A 197 -0.94 -11.38 -12.81
CA LYS A 197 -0.33 -11.75 -11.53
C LYS A 197 -0.92 -10.98 -10.34
N ILE A 198 -0.78 -11.55 -9.14
CA ILE A 198 -1.06 -10.84 -7.89
C ILE A 198 -0.12 -9.63 -7.80
N ASN A 199 -0.64 -8.53 -7.24
CA ASN A 199 -0.04 -7.20 -7.22
C ASN A 199 0.12 -6.54 -8.60
N SER A 200 -0.56 -7.00 -9.65
CA SER A 200 -0.60 -6.25 -10.90
C SER A 200 -1.20 -4.85 -10.66
N LEU A 201 -0.62 -3.83 -11.31
CA LEU A 201 -1.11 -2.46 -11.23
C LEU A 201 -2.30 -2.28 -12.17
N LEU A 202 -3.42 -1.84 -11.61
CA LEU A 202 -4.59 -1.40 -12.38
C LEU A 202 -4.75 0.11 -12.24
N LYS A 203 -5.16 0.77 -13.33
CA LYS A 203 -5.70 2.13 -13.29
C LYS A 203 -7.21 2.05 -13.52
N LEU A 204 -7.99 2.32 -12.48
CA LEU A 204 -9.44 2.29 -12.48
C LEU A 204 -9.96 3.72 -12.43
N ASN A 205 -10.56 4.20 -13.52
CA ASN A 205 -11.13 5.54 -13.61
C ASN A 205 -10.17 6.63 -13.08
N GLY A 206 -8.89 6.63 -13.48
CA GLY A 206 -7.90 7.59 -12.97
C GLY A 206 -7.14 7.17 -11.70
N ALA A 207 -7.64 6.22 -10.90
CA ALA A 207 -7.02 5.80 -9.66
C ALA A 207 -6.15 4.56 -9.82
N TYR A 208 -4.94 4.59 -9.28
CA TYR A 208 -4.03 3.44 -9.30
C TYR A 208 -4.30 2.51 -8.11
N VAL A 209 -4.41 1.22 -8.37
CA VAL A 209 -4.64 0.19 -7.35
C VAL A 209 -3.84 -1.09 -7.65
N TRP A 210 -3.38 -1.77 -6.61
CA TRP A 210 -2.77 -3.09 -6.70
C TRP A 210 -3.84 -4.18 -6.56
N LEU A 211 -3.91 -5.10 -7.52
CA LEU A 211 -4.79 -6.26 -7.45
C LEU A 211 -4.27 -7.26 -6.40
N ARG A 212 -5.07 -7.59 -5.37
CA ARG A 212 -4.62 -8.44 -4.26
C ARG A 212 -5.21 -9.84 -4.25
N GLY A 213 -6.50 -9.95 -4.56
CA GLY A 213 -7.25 -11.15 -4.29
C GLY A 213 -8.68 -11.05 -4.80
N LYS A 214 -9.53 -11.94 -4.31
CA LYS A 214 -10.98 -11.89 -4.50
C LYS A 214 -11.69 -12.02 -3.17
N THR A 215 -12.89 -11.46 -3.11
CA THR A 215 -13.84 -11.68 -2.02
C THR A 215 -15.24 -11.71 -2.60
N ASN A 216 -16.00 -12.78 -2.33
CA ASN A 216 -17.34 -12.97 -2.90
C ASN A 216 -17.36 -12.80 -4.45
N ASN A 217 -18.03 -11.75 -4.94
CA ASN A 217 -18.11 -11.39 -6.36
C ASN A 217 -17.29 -10.13 -6.71
N SER A 218 -16.34 -9.77 -5.86
CA SER A 218 -15.48 -8.60 -6.01
C SER A 218 -14.00 -8.99 -6.00
N LEU A 219 -13.17 -8.12 -6.54
CA LEU A 219 -11.72 -8.18 -6.36
C LEU A 219 -11.36 -7.44 -5.09
N THR A 220 -10.40 -7.98 -4.33
CA THR A 220 -9.74 -7.20 -3.27
C THR A 220 -8.58 -6.43 -3.90
N ILE A 221 -8.49 -5.16 -3.55
CA ILE A 221 -7.51 -4.23 -4.10
C ILE A 221 -6.82 -3.49 -2.94
N CYS A 222 -5.73 -2.82 -3.27
CA CYS A 222 -4.98 -1.99 -2.34
C CYS A 222 -4.65 -0.67 -3.04
N ASN A 223 -4.71 0.44 -2.31
CA ASN A 223 -4.38 1.75 -2.88
C ASN A 223 -2.92 1.74 -3.41
N ALA A 224 -2.68 2.40 -4.55
CA ALA A 224 -1.35 2.61 -5.10
C ALA A 224 -1.03 4.11 -5.31
N ASN A 225 -1.91 5.00 -4.87
CA ASN A 225 -1.74 6.45 -4.98
C ASN A 225 -0.99 6.96 -3.74
N GLN A 226 0.24 7.42 -3.95
CA GLN A 226 1.14 7.91 -2.90
C GLN A 226 0.66 9.28 -2.40
N LEU A 227 0.36 9.40 -1.11
CA LEU A 227 -0.09 10.67 -0.53
C LEU A 227 1.07 11.67 -0.48
N ILE A 228 0.85 12.83 -1.08
CA ILE A 228 1.78 13.97 -1.07
C ILE A 228 1.08 15.13 -0.38
N LEU A 229 1.71 15.61 0.69
CA LEU A 229 1.34 16.82 1.42
C LEU A 229 2.40 17.89 1.19
N ASP A 230 2.03 19.15 1.41
CA ASP A 230 3.01 20.23 1.50
C ASP A 230 3.93 20.02 2.71
N ARG A 231 5.01 20.80 2.75
CA ARG A 231 6.06 20.63 3.76
C ARG A 231 5.56 20.88 5.18
N GLU A 232 4.74 21.90 5.39
CA GLU A 232 4.26 22.28 6.73
C GLU A 232 3.33 21.22 7.27
N THR A 233 2.39 20.76 6.44
CA THR A 233 1.46 19.69 6.78
C THR A 233 2.19 18.37 7.02
N ALA A 234 3.20 18.02 6.21
CA ALA A 234 4.03 16.83 6.44
C ALA A 234 4.83 16.89 7.75
N ILE A 235 5.36 18.06 8.13
CA ILE A 235 6.01 18.26 9.43
C ILE A 235 5.00 18.08 10.56
N TYR A 236 3.79 18.62 10.40
CA TYR A 236 2.74 18.45 11.40
C TYR A 236 2.33 16.97 11.57
N SER A 237 2.14 16.24 10.45
CA SER A 237 1.92 14.80 10.49
C SER A 237 3.07 14.05 11.17
N LYS A 238 4.33 14.49 10.98
CA LYS A 238 5.49 13.90 11.67
C LYS A 238 5.39 14.06 13.18
N ARG A 239 4.95 15.22 13.68
CA ARG A 239 4.77 15.48 15.11
C ARG A 239 3.74 14.53 15.70
N ILE A 240 2.57 14.40 15.05
CA ILE A 240 1.51 13.48 15.46
C ILE A 240 2.02 12.04 15.54
N VAL A 241 2.65 11.53 14.48
CA VAL A 241 3.20 10.16 14.46
C VAL A 241 4.24 9.97 15.57
N SER A 242 5.13 10.94 15.76
CA SER A 242 6.18 10.85 16.78
C SER A 242 5.59 10.86 18.20
N TYR A 243 4.56 11.67 18.45
CA TYR A 243 3.81 11.66 19.70
C TYR A 243 3.14 10.30 19.95
N LEU A 244 2.44 9.75 18.95
CA LEU A 244 1.78 8.44 19.09
C LEU A 244 2.76 7.30 19.33
N GLU A 245 3.94 7.34 18.71
CA GLU A 245 5.03 6.38 18.97
C GLU A 245 5.56 6.47 20.41
N LYS A 246 5.66 7.69 20.99
CA LYS A 246 5.98 7.86 22.42
C LYS A 246 4.86 7.27 23.28
N ARG A 247 3.59 7.57 22.96
CA ARG A 247 2.42 7.11 23.71
C ARG A 247 2.23 5.59 23.68
N LYS A 248 2.62 4.92 22.58
CA LYS A 248 2.67 3.45 22.50
C LYS A 248 3.59 2.84 23.55
N LYS A 249 4.70 3.51 23.89
CA LYS A 249 5.67 3.07 24.90
C LYS A 249 5.25 3.46 26.31
N ASN A 250 4.59 4.61 26.47
CA ASN A 250 4.06 5.07 27.75
C ASN A 250 2.70 5.75 27.55
N LYS A 251 1.63 5.05 27.95
CA LYS A 251 0.24 5.49 27.75
C LYS A 251 -0.14 6.75 28.55
N ALA A 252 0.61 7.07 29.60
CA ALA A 252 0.38 8.24 30.45
C ALA A 252 0.99 9.54 29.88
N ILE A 253 1.65 9.50 28.73
CA ILE A 253 2.17 10.71 28.08
C ILE A 253 1.00 11.52 27.51
N GLU A 254 0.82 12.71 28.08
CA GLU A 254 -0.05 13.76 27.57
C GLU A 254 0.69 14.63 26.55
N ILE A 255 -0.05 15.38 25.73
CA ILE A 255 0.55 16.31 24.77
C ILE A 255 1.04 17.55 25.50
N ASP A 256 2.30 17.92 25.26
CA ASP A 256 2.79 19.25 25.60
C ASP A 256 2.75 20.13 24.35
N GLU A 257 1.79 21.05 24.26
CA GLU A 257 1.61 21.89 23.07
C GLU A 257 2.87 22.71 22.71
N ARG A 258 3.72 23.03 23.69
CA ARG A 258 4.95 23.81 23.47
C ARG A 258 6.06 22.95 22.88
N TYR A 259 6.25 21.74 23.40
CA TYR A 259 7.32 20.84 22.94
C TYR A 259 6.90 19.98 21.76
N ASP A 260 5.71 19.38 21.78
CA ASP A 260 5.21 18.55 20.68
C ASP A 260 4.66 19.40 19.54
N LYS A 261 4.27 20.66 19.79
CA LYS A 261 3.77 21.62 18.79
C LYS A 261 2.59 21.05 18.00
N ILE A 262 1.70 20.43 18.76
CA ILE A 262 0.41 19.89 18.37
C ILE A 262 -0.62 20.67 19.15
N ASP A 263 -1.66 21.12 18.47
CA ASP A 263 -2.71 21.99 18.97
C ASP A 263 -4.02 21.69 18.24
N ARG A 264 -5.15 22.16 18.78
CA ARG A 264 -6.46 21.89 18.16
C ARG A 264 -6.56 22.45 16.74
N LYS A 265 -6.00 23.64 16.51
CA LYS A 265 -6.06 24.32 15.20
C LYS A 265 -5.31 23.53 14.14
N GLY A 266 -4.08 23.09 14.41
CA GLY A 266 -3.31 22.29 13.46
C GLY A 266 -3.93 20.92 13.22
N ASN A 267 -4.52 20.29 14.24
CA ASN A 267 -5.27 19.04 14.09
C ASN A 267 -6.48 19.21 13.16
N GLN A 268 -7.24 20.30 13.33
CA GLN A 268 -8.37 20.66 12.45
C GLN A 268 -7.90 20.93 11.00
N MET A 269 -6.79 21.66 10.83
CA MET A 269 -6.22 21.92 9.50
C MET A 269 -5.76 20.64 8.80
N LEU A 270 -5.08 19.74 9.51
CA LEU A 270 -4.68 18.44 8.96
C LEU A 270 -5.91 17.60 8.62
N TYR A 271 -6.92 17.56 9.50
CA TYR A 271 -8.17 16.84 9.26
C TYR A 271 -8.82 17.30 7.95
N ASN A 272 -9.03 18.61 7.79
CA ASN A 272 -9.60 19.19 6.58
C ASN A 272 -8.77 18.83 5.34
N THR A 273 -7.44 18.98 5.42
CA THR A 273 -6.53 18.67 4.32
C THR A 273 -6.63 17.21 3.87
N LEU A 274 -6.69 16.27 4.82
CA LEU A 274 -6.80 14.84 4.50
C LEU A 274 -8.18 14.49 3.93
N VAL A 275 -9.25 15.06 4.47
CA VAL A 275 -10.62 14.86 3.97
C VAL A 275 -10.78 15.43 2.56
N GLU A 276 -10.26 16.63 2.30
CA GLU A 276 -10.22 17.23 0.95
C GLU A 276 -9.44 16.36 -0.05
N LYS A 277 -8.30 15.79 0.38
CA LYS A 277 -7.56 14.83 -0.46
C LYS A 277 -8.38 13.58 -0.76
N LEU A 278 -9.07 13.00 0.21
CA LEU A 278 -9.94 11.83 -0.02
C LEU A 278 -11.13 12.14 -0.94
N MET A 279 -11.70 13.35 -0.84
CA MET A 279 -12.79 13.82 -1.70
C MET A 279 -12.35 14.18 -3.13
N SER A 280 -11.04 14.32 -3.37
CA SER A 280 -10.49 14.68 -4.67
C SER A 280 -9.95 13.46 -5.43
N ARG A 281 -9.69 13.65 -6.73
CA ARG A 281 -9.05 12.62 -7.55
C ARG A 281 -7.58 12.44 -7.11
N PRO A 282 -7.04 11.22 -7.12
CA PRO A 282 -7.67 9.98 -7.58
C PRO A 282 -8.53 9.26 -6.53
N TYR A 283 -8.42 9.60 -5.24
CA TYR A 283 -9.04 8.84 -4.15
C TYR A 283 -10.57 8.73 -4.25
N ALA A 284 -11.24 9.82 -4.64
CA ALA A 284 -12.70 9.84 -4.82
C ALA A 284 -13.22 8.88 -5.89
N ASN A 285 -12.36 8.40 -6.79
CA ASN A 285 -12.74 7.43 -7.82
C ASN A 285 -12.77 5.99 -7.29
N ILE A 286 -12.29 5.77 -6.06
CA ILE A 286 -12.41 4.50 -5.34
C ILE A 286 -13.63 4.60 -4.42
N SER A 287 -14.71 3.91 -4.76
CA SER A 287 -16.01 4.06 -4.08
C SER A 287 -15.96 3.85 -2.56
N THR A 288 -15.17 2.90 -2.06
CA THR A 288 -14.99 2.71 -0.61
C THR A 288 -14.34 3.92 0.04
N LEU A 289 -13.30 4.50 -0.57
CA LEU A 289 -12.64 5.70 -0.03
C LEU A 289 -13.56 6.91 -0.10
N ARG A 290 -14.37 7.05 -1.15
CA ARG A 290 -15.40 8.09 -1.24
C ARG A 290 -16.42 7.98 -0.10
N LYS A 291 -16.91 6.78 0.20
CA LYS A 291 -17.81 6.57 1.36
C LYS A 291 -17.14 6.95 2.67
N GLN A 292 -15.84 6.65 2.84
CA GLN A 292 -15.11 7.07 4.03
C GLN A 292 -14.93 8.59 4.08
N SER A 293 -14.71 9.27 2.95
CA SER A 293 -14.64 10.73 2.93
C SER A 293 -15.96 11.37 3.32
N ASP A 294 -17.08 10.85 2.78
CA ASP A 294 -18.41 11.36 3.11
C ASP A 294 -18.71 11.16 4.62
N PHE A 295 -18.33 10.01 5.19
CA PHE A 295 -18.41 9.75 6.64
C PHE A 295 -17.54 10.73 7.45
N LEU A 296 -16.31 11.00 7.03
CA LEU A 296 -15.43 11.95 7.73
C LEU A 296 -15.98 13.38 7.67
N VAL A 297 -16.58 13.79 6.54
CA VAL A 297 -17.28 15.09 6.46
C VAL A 297 -18.41 15.16 7.48
N GLU A 298 -19.24 14.12 7.58
CA GLU A 298 -20.33 14.04 8.57
C GLU A 298 -19.83 14.06 10.02
N LYS A 299 -18.67 13.43 10.29
CA LYS A 299 -18.11 13.30 11.65
C LYS A 299 -17.18 14.45 12.06
N ARG A 300 -17.18 15.56 11.33
CA ARG A 300 -16.33 16.73 11.64
C ARG A 300 -16.55 17.24 13.06
N ASP A 301 -17.79 17.48 13.46
CA ASP A 301 -18.12 17.99 14.79
C ASP A 301 -17.75 17.00 15.90
N THR A 302 -17.92 15.69 15.64
CA THR A 302 -17.50 14.64 16.57
C THR A 302 -15.99 14.71 16.77
N PHE A 303 -15.19 14.83 15.70
CA PHE A 303 -13.74 14.99 15.80
C PHE A 303 -13.34 16.26 16.56
N GLU A 304 -14.02 17.39 16.36
CA GLU A 304 -13.72 18.63 17.07
C GLU A 304 -13.97 18.53 18.58
N SER A 305 -14.98 17.76 18.98
CA SER A 305 -15.33 17.51 20.38
C SER A 305 -14.35 16.58 21.12
N LEU A 306 -13.50 15.84 20.40
CA LEU A 306 -12.52 14.92 21.00
C LEU A 306 -11.45 15.67 21.80
N THR A 307 -10.79 14.94 22.71
CA THR A 307 -9.54 15.40 23.34
C THR A 307 -8.44 15.56 22.30
N LEU A 308 -7.40 16.35 22.62
CA LEU A 308 -6.30 16.61 21.70
C LEU A 308 -5.56 15.32 21.30
N GLU A 309 -5.45 14.40 22.26
CA GLU A 309 -4.85 13.08 22.13
C GLU A 309 -5.68 12.15 21.24
N GLU A 310 -7.00 12.14 21.41
CA GLU A 310 -7.92 11.37 20.57
C GLU A 310 -7.95 11.89 19.13
N GLN A 311 -7.86 13.22 18.93
CA GLN A 311 -7.71 13.80 17.59
C GLN A 311 -6.45 13.28 16.89
N CYS A 312 -5.32 13.19 17.61
CA CYS A 312 -4.10 12.62 17.05
C CYS A 312 -4.28 11.17 16.60
N ILE A 313 -4.97 10.35 17.40
CA ILE A 313 -5.31 8.97 17.03
C ILE A 313 -6.13 8.95 15.75
N VAL A 314 -7.22 9.72 15.68
CA VAL A 314 -8.08 9.77 14.50
C VAL A 314 -7.30 10.23 13.26
N LEU A 315 -6.47 11.26 13.37
CA LEU A 315 -5.64 11.75 12.26
C LEU A 315 -4.69 10.66 11.74
N ASN A 316 -4.08 9.89 12.64
CA ASN A 316 -3.23 8.78 12.25
C ASN A 316 -4.02 7.63 11.59
N GLU A 317 -5.25 7.36 12.04
CA GLU A 317 -6.13 6.39 11.39
C GLU A 317 -6.60 6.84 10.00
N ILE A 318 -6.79 8.15 9.78
CA ILE A 318 -7.04 8.70 8.44
C ILE A 318 -5.79 8.57 7.56
N LEU A 319 -4.58 8.80 8.10
CA LEU A 319 -3.33 8.54 7.37
C LEU A 319 -3.23 7.06 6.97
N HIS A 320 -3.51 6.13 7.91
CA HIS A 320 -3.55 4.69 7.64
C HIS A 320 -4.51 4.34 6.49
N LEU A 321 -5.69 4.96 6.42
CA LEU A 321 -6.68 4.74 5.37
C LEU A 321 -6.11 5.03 3.97
N MET A 322 -5.22 6.02 3.88
CA MET A 322 -4.64 6.51 2.62
C MET A 322 -3.35 5.78 2.21
N GLN A 323 -2.82 4.89 3.03
CA GLN A 323 -1.57 4.18 2.76
C GLN A 323 -1.68 3.23 1.56
N CYS A 324 -0.53 2.91 0.96
CA CYS A 324 -0.42 1.95 -0.15
C CYS A 324 -0.27 0.50 0.32
N ASN A 325 -0.97 0.15 1.41
CA ASN A 325 -1.02 -1.19 1.98
C ASN A 325 -2.49 -1.61 2.22
N SER A 326 -2.70 -2.75 2.87
CA SER A 326 -4.03 -3.29 3.15
C SER A 326 -4.43 -3.09 4.62
N ALA A 327 -3.82 -2.13 5.31
CA ALA A 327 -4.21 -1.77 6.66
C ALA A 327 -5.64 -1.22 6.67
N LEU A 328 -6.32 -1.45 7.79
CA LEU A 328 -7.67 -0.96 8.04
C LEU A 328 -7.61 0.09 9.14
N SER A 329 -8.48 1.08 9.04
CA SER A 329 -8.54 2.18 10.01
C SER A 329 -9.57 1.90 11.10
N ASN A 330 -9.27 2.31 12.33
CA ASN A 330 -10.24 2.30 13.43
C ASN A 330 -10.89 3.69 13.57
N PHE A 331 -12.20 3.77 13.31
CA PHE A 331 -12.99 5.00 13.45
C PHE A 331 -13.99 4.95 14.63
N GLU A 332 -13.78 4.10 15.63
CA GLU A 332 -14.65 4.02 16.82
C GLU A 332 -14.75 5.35 17.58
N LEU A 333 -13.65 6.12 17.66
CA LEU A 333 -13.66 7.49 18.24
C LEU A 333 -14.59 8.46 17.50
N LEU A 334 -14.88 8.18 16.21
CA LEU A 334 -15.85 8.93 15.41
C LEU A 334 -17.24 8.26 15.39
N LYS A 335 -17.49 7.31 16.30
CA LYS A 335 -18.70 6.46 16.33
C LYS A 335 -18.88 5.66 15.04
N GLY A 336 -17.77 5.29 14.41
CA GLY A 336 -17.69 4.46 13.21
C GLY A 336 -17.30 3.02 13.52
N VAL A 337 -16.85 2.31 12.49
CA VAL A 337 -16.39 0.91 12.59
C VAL A 337 -14.92 0.82 12.98
N SER A 338 -14.53 -0.26 13.64
CA SER A 338 -13.13 -0.55 14.00
C SER A 338 -12.25 -1.03 12.84
N LYS A 339 -12.87 -1.36 11.70
CA LYS A 339 -12.22 -1.91 10.51
C LYS A 339 -12.74 -1.23 9.24
N ALA A 340 -12.43 0.05 9.08
CA ALA A 340 -12.75 0.84 7.90
C ALA A 340 -11.68 0.69 6.81
N GLY A 341 -12.05 0.96 5.55
CA GLY A 341 -11.08 1.08 4.46
C GLY A 341 -10.72 -0.21 3.72
N SER A 342 -11.45 -1.31 3.91
CA SER A 342 -11.26 -2.53 3.10
C SER A 342 -11.65 -2.27 1.64
N LEU A 343 -10.65 -2.18 0.76
CA LEU A 343 -10.86 -1.78 -0.63
C LEU A 343 -11.23 -2.97 -1.50
N THR A 344 -12.35 -2.84 -2.20
CA THR A 344 -12.80 -3.80 -3.21
C THR A 344 -13.26 -3.07 -4.46
N CYS A 345 -13.20 -3.74 -5.60
CA CYS A 345 -13.84 -3.30 -6.83
C CYS A 345 -14.60 -4.46 -7.48
N ASN A 346 -15.55 -4.14 -8.35
CA ASN A 346 -16.29 -5.17 -9.08
C ASN A 346 -15.32 -5.93 -9.98
N LYS A 347 -15.45 -7.26 -10.02
CA LYS A 347 -14.69 -8.09 -10.96
C LYS A 347 -15.17 -7.91 -12.39
N LYS A 348 -16.45 -7.58 -12.58
CA LYS A 348 -17.04 -7.25 -13.89
C LYS A 348 -16.70 -5.81 -14.25
N LEU A 349 -16.19 -5.63 -15.45
CA LEU A 349 -15.82 -4.31 -15.96
C LEU A 349 -17.05 -3.64 -16.59
N SER A 350 -17.12 -2.31 -16.48
CA SER A 350 -18.12 -1.50 -17.19
C SER A 350 -17.52 -1.07 -18.53
N ALA A 351 -18.32 -1.13 -19.60
CA ALA A 351 -17.88 -0.69 -20.92
C ALA A 351 -17.62 0.83 -20.99
N ASN A 352 -18.19 1.60 -20.05
CA ASN A 352 -18.06 3.06 -19.98
C ASN A 352 -16.91 3.51 -19.06
N ASP A 353 -16.28 2.57 -18.35
CA ASP A 353 -15.25 2.87 -17.35
C ASP A 353 -13.84 2.65 -17.92
N GLU A 354 -12.87 3.36 -17.36
CA GLU A 354 -11.44 3.11 -17.63
C GLU A 354 -10.96 1.95 -16.75
N CYS A 355 -10.39 0.92 -17.36
CA CYS A 355 -9.60 -0.09 -16.67
C CYS A 355 -8.34 -0.39 -17.48
N LEU A 356 -7.18 0.08 -17.01
CA LEU A 356 -5.90 -0.21 -17.64
C LEU A 356 -5.10 -1.20 -16.78
N LEU A 357 -4.55 -2.23 -17.41
CA LEU A 357 -3.51 -3.08 -16.82
C LEU A 357 -2.15 -2.48 -17.15
N ILE A 358 -1.34 -2.21 -16.13
CA ILE A 358 -0.01 -1.62 -16.28
C ILE A 358 1.01 -2.64 -15.78
N THR A 359 1.85 -3.13 -16.69
CA THR A 359 2.99 -3.98 -16.36
C THR A 359 4.24 -3.12 -16.30
N GLN A 360 5.13 -3.41 -15.34
CA GLN A 360 6.29 -2.59 -15.06
C GLN A 360 7.54 -3.46 -14.93
N SER A 361 8.66 -2.96 -15.48
CA SER A 361 10.00 -3.47 -15.16
C SER A 361 10.31 -3.32 -13.65
N PRO A 362 11.32 -4.03 -13.10
CA PRO A 362 11.64 -3.95 -11.67
C PRO A 362 11.88 -2.53 -11.14
N THR A 363 12.38 -1.61 -11.97
CA THR A 363 12.61 -0.20 -11.60
C THR A 363 11.43 0.73 -11.94
N GLY A 364 10.41 0.21 -12.64
CA GLY A 364 9.26 0.97 -13.13
C GLY A 364 9.59 1.93 -14.28
N TYR A 365 10.80 1.85 -14.83
CA TYR A 365 11.22 2.73 -15.93
C TYR A 365 10.51 2.37 -17.24
N TYR A 366 10.55 1.09 -17.60
CA TYR A 366 9.76 0.55 -18.70
C TYR A 366 8.38 0.11 -18.19
N LYS A 367 7.36 0.43 -18.97
CA LYS A 367 5.97 0.04 -18.73
C LYS A 367 5.28 -0.33 -20.04
N ASP A 368 4.39 -1.30 -19.96
CA ASP A 368 3.39 -1.59 -20.99
C ASP A 368 1.99 -1.35 -20.41
N VAL A 369 1.08 -0.81 -21.22
CA VAL A 369 -0.25 -0.38 -20.79
C VAL A 369 -1.30 -0.97 -21.71
N LYS A 370 -2.13 -1.85 -21.17
CA LYS A 370 -3.22 -2.50 -21.91
C LYS A 370 -4.57 -2.02 -21.41
N ASN A 371 -5.39 -1.47 -22.30
CA ASN A 371 -6.75 -1.05 -21.99
C ASN A 371 -7.69 -2.26 -21.97
N LEU A 372 -8.12 -2.69 -20.79
CA LEU A 372 -8.96 -3.87 -20.62
C LEU A 372 -10.39 -3.64 -21.10
N THR A 373 -10.94 -2.43 -20.97
CA THR A 373 -12.31 -2.13 -21.41
C THR A 373 -12.41 -1.95 -22.93
N SER A 374 -11.28 -1.78 -23.64
CA SER A 374 -11.26 -1.76 -25.11
C SER A 374 -11.74 -3.07 -25.76
N PHE A 375 -11.65 -4.20 -25.05
CA PHE A 375 -12.17 -5.50 -25.50
C PHE A 375 -13.70 -5.57 -25.59
N TYR A 376 -14.42 -4.53 -25.16
CA TYR A 376 -15.85 -4.40 -25.46
C TYR A 376 -16.13 -4.07 -26.93
N LYS A 377 -15.15 -3.48 -27.64
CA LYS A 377 -15.27 -2.98 -29.02
C LYS A 377 -14.62 -3.89 -30.06
N GLN A 378 -13.88 -4.91 -29.62
CA GLN A 378 -13.25 -5.94 -30.46
C GLN A 378 -14.12 -7.19 -30.48
#